data_AF-U7TTP0-F1
#
_entry.id   AF-U7TTP0-F1
#
_cell.length_a   1.000
_cell.length_b   1.000
_cell.length_c   1.000
_cell.angle_alpha   90.00
_cell.angle_beta   90.00
_cell.angle_gamma   90.00
#
_symmetry.space_group_name_H-M   'P 1'
#
loop_
_entity.id
_entity.type
_entity.pdbx_description
1 polymer ?
#
loop_
_entity_poly.entity_id
_entity_poly.type
_entity_poly.pdbx_seq_one_letter_code
_entity_poly.pdbx_strand_id
1 'polypeptide(L)'
;MKKIILFLFLILGAVSFSALELDTDKIQKKNLQITVQDEVVVTLEKSEKDYEESIFYILGKENETAKDISQATVKTALKSQKVISSYETEKVYVVKFKEMGSGIISYSVVDKQITTKGWYVGIIFVPKKELSESELNKTFNNLLDEARNFIK
;
A
#
# COMPACT_ATOMS: atom_id res chain seq x y z
N MET A 1 6.31 24.97 -1.83
CA MET A 1 6.48 23.97 -0.75
C MET A 1 5.18 23.89 0.03
N LYS A 2 4.35 22.87 -0.24
CA LYS A 2 3.18 22.52 0.57
C LYS A 2 3.38 21.06 0.95
N LYS A 3 3.50 20.79 2.26
CA LYS A 3 3.57 19.43 2.79
C LYS A 3 2.17 18.86 2.66
N ILE A 4 1.95 17.99 1.67
CA ILE A 4 0.74 17.18 1.63
C ILE A 4 0.99 16.10 2.67
N ILE A 5 0.48 16.38 3.87
CA ILE A 5 0.41 15.38 4.93
C ILE A 5 -0.65 14.38 4.46
N LEU A 6 -0.20 13.18 4.07
CA LEU A 6 -1.06 12.05 3.72
C LEU A 6 -1.71 11.55 5.02
N PHE A 7 -2.77 12.22 5.45
CA PHE A 7 -3.48 11.95 6.69
C PHE A 7 -4.42 10.74 6.53
N LEU A 8 -3.93 9.61 5.98
CA LEU A 8 -4.83 8.50 5.69
C LEU A 8 -5.08 7.58 6.90
N PHE A 9 -4.21 7.51 7.91
CA PHE A 9 -4.48 6.70 9.12
C PHE A 9 -3.82 7.22 10.39
N LEU A 10 -4.02 8.49 10.75
CA LEU A 10 -3.61 8.99 12.07
C LEU A 10 -4.62 8.55 13.15
N ILE A 11 -4.66 7.25 13.47
CA ILE A 11 -5.23 6.76 14.74
C ILE A 11 -4.08 6.75 15.74
N LEU A 12 -4.08 7.73 16.64
CA LEU A 12 -3.14 7.80 17.76
C LEU A 12 -3.28 6.56 18.66
N GLY A 13 -2.20 5.78 18.73
CA GLY A 13 -1.67 5.28 20.00
C GLY A 13 -2.48 4.24 20.75
N ALA A 14 -2.45 3.00 20.26
CA ALA A 14 -2.22 1.83 21.09
C ALA A 14 -1.31 0.91 20.29
N VAL A 15 -0.13 0.55 20.80
CA VAL A 15 0.65 -0.57 20.26
C VAL A 15 -0.11 -1.83 20.66
N SER A 16 -1.16 -2.13 19.90
CA SER A 16 -1.77 -3.45 19.90
C SER A 16 -0.77 -4.38 19.23
N PHE A 17 -0.41 -5.50 19.88
CA PHE A 17 0.47 -6.48 19.28
C PHE A 17 -0.20 -7.03 18.01
N SER A 18 0.31 -6.67 16.84
CA SER A 18 -0.17 -7.22 15.57
C SER A 18 0.13 -8.71 15.50
N ALA A 19 -0.80 -9.52 14.98
CA ALA A 19 -0.54 -10.94 14.73
C ALA A 19 0.50 -11.16 13.59
N LEU A 20 0.74 -10.13 12.77
CA LEU A 20 1.83 -10.13 11.79
C LEU A 20 3.15 -9.75 12.46
N GLU A 21 4.14 -10.64 12.37
CA GLU A 21 5.49 -10.38 12.82
C GLU A 21 6.32 -9.79 11.67
N LEU A 22 6.89 -8.61 11.91
CA LEU A 22 7.74 -7.91 10.96
C LEU A 22 9.18 -7.78 11.45
N ASP A 23 10.12 -7.78 10.51
CA ASP A 23 11.53 -7.47 10.68
C ASP A 23 11.72 -5.94 10.72
N THR A 24 11.61 -5.41 11.93
CA THR A 24 11.75 -3.98 12.21
C THR A 24 13.13 -3.44 11.83
N ASP A 25 14.18 -4.25 11.85
CA ASP A 25 15.52 -3.82 11.48
C ASP A 25 15.62 -3.60 9.97
N LYS A 26 15.02 -4.49 9.16
CA LYS A 26 14.92 -4.30 7.71
C LYS A 26 14.07 -3.07 7.38
N ILE A 27 12.94 -2.87 8.06
CA ILE A 27 12.04 -1.73 7.86
C ILE A 27 12.76 -0.41 8.14
N GLN A 28 13.44 -0.29 9.29
CA GLN A 28 14.18 0.91 9.67
C GLN A 28 15.32 1.23 8.70
N LYS A 29 16.06 0.22 8.23
CA LYS A 29 17.11 0.38 7.21
C LYS A 29 16.58 0.93 5.88
N LYS A 30 15.28 0.81 5.63
CA LYS A 30 14.59 1.31 4.43
C LYS A 30 13.86 2.63 4.66
N ASN A 31 14.08 3.27 5.82
CA ASN A 31 13.45 4.52 6.23
C ASN A 31 11.91 4.47 6.21
N LEU A 32 11.34 3.27 6.35
CA LEU A 32 9.91 3.07 6.53
C LEU A 32 9.54 3.23 8.00
N GLN A 33 8.40 3.86 8.24
CA GLN A 33 7.83 4.03 9.58
C GLN A 33 6.54 3.24 9.69
N ILE A 34 6.39 2.45 10.76
CA ILE A 34 5.11 1.81 11.09
C ILE A 34 4.16 2.92 11.56
N THR A 35 3.10 3.19 10.80
CA THR A 35 2.09 4.21 11.13
C THR A 35 0.82 3.60 11.71
N VAL A 36 0.54 2.34 11.38
CA VAL A 36 -0.56 1.55 11.96
C VAL A 36 -0.03 0.17 12.34
N GLN A 37 -0.35 -0.29 13.55
CA GLN A 37 -0.07 -1.65 13.99
C GLN A 37 -1.24 -2.16 14.82
N ASP A 38 -2.04 -3.02 14.22
CA ASP A 38 -3.25 -3.61 14.77
C ASP A 38 -3.26 -5.14 14.51
N GLU A 39 -4.16 -5.86 15.17
CA GLU A 39 -4.37 -7.30 15.02
C GLU A 39 -4.68 -7.70 13.56
N VAL A 40 -5.38 -6.84 12.81
CA VAL A 40 -5.85 -7.13 11.44
C VAL A 40 -5.24 -6.25 10.36
N VAL A 41 -4.51 -5.20 10.73
CA VAL A 41 -3.90 -4.27 9.77
C VAL A 41 -2.55 -3.74 10.26
N VAL A 42 -1.59 -3.69 9.36
CA VAL A 42 -0.31 -2.99 9.57
C VAL A 42 -0.05 -2.08 8.39
N THR A 43 0.41 -0.85 8.65
CA THR A 43 0.75 0.13 7.60
C THR A 43 2.15 0.68 7.84
N LEU A 44 2.96 0.69 6.78
CA LEU A 44 4.29 1.27 6.75
C LEU A 44 4.32 2.41 5.74
N GLU A 45 4.88 3.54 6.10
CA GLU A 45 4.95 4.71 5.22
C GLU A 45 6.38 5.18 5.03
N LYS A 46 6.70 5.61 3.82
CA LYS A 46 7.91 6.38 3.51
C LYS A 46 7.62 7.47 2.49
N SER A 47 8.34 8.57 2.61
CA SER A 47 8.31 9.67 1.65
C SER A 47 9.71 9.89 1.10
N GLU A 48 9.85 9.67 -0.20
CA GLU A 48 11.10 9.85 -0.94
C GLU A 48 11.05 11.11 -1.80
N LYS A 49 12.19 11.49 -2.39
CA LYS A 49 12.23 12.64 -3.30
C LYS A 49 11.30 12.49 -4.50
N ASP A 50 11.18 11.28 -5.04
CA ASP A 50 10.50 11.00 -6.31
C ASP A 50 9.12 10.34 -6.16
N TYR A 51 8.78 9.84 -4.98
CA TYR A 51 7.50 9.19 -4.71
C TYR A 51 7.16 9.19 -3.23
N GLU A 52 5.90 8.89 -2.93
CA GLU A 52 5.44 8.50 -1.60
C GLU A 52 4.89 7.07 -1.68
N GLU A 53 5.11 6.30 -0.63
CA GLU A 53 4.73 4.90 -0.55
C GLU A 53 4.11 4.60 0.81
N SER A 54 3.00 3.88 0.78
CA SER A 54 2.36 3.27 1.94
C SER A 54 2.19 1.78 1.67
N ILE A 55 2.95 0.94 2.34
CA ILE A 55 2.75 -0.51 2.35
C ILE A 55 1.64 -0.82 3.34
N PHE A 56 0.71 -1.69 3.00
CA PHE A 56 -0.29 -2.21 3.91
C PHE A 56 -0.31 -3.74 3.91
N TYR A 57 -0.47 -4.29 5.11
CA TYR A 57 -0.76 -5.69 5.33
C TYR A 57 -2.15 -5.79 5.94
N ILE A 58 -2.99 -6.64 5.38
CA ILE A 58 -4.36 -6.86 5.88
C ILE A 58 -4.58 -8.35 6.08
N LEU A 59 -5.04 -8.73 7.27
CA LEU A 59 -5.45 -10.10 7.54
C LEU A 59 -6.76 -10.38 6.81
N GLY A 60 -6.73 -11.36 5.91
CA GLY A 60 -7.89 -11.80 5.16
C GLY A 60 -8.96 -12.43 6.03
N LYS A 61 -10.23 -12.18 5.69
CA LYS A 61 -11.36 -12.97 6.22
C LYS A 61 -11.49 -14.30 5.49
N GLU A 62 -12.27 -15.21 6.07
CA GLU A 62 -12.58 -16.48 5.43
C GLU A 62 -13.18 -16.26 4.03
N ASN A 63 -12.65 -16.97 3.03
CA ASN A 63 -13.03 -16.86 1.61
C ASN A 63 -12.77 -15.50 0.94
N GLU A 64 -12.09 -14.57 1.60
CA GLU A 64 -11.64 -13.33 0.97
C GLU A 64 -10.54 -13.65 -0.05
N THR A 65 -10.46 -12.84 -1.10
CA THR A 65 -9.43 -12.95 -2.14
C THR A 65 -8.62 -11.67 -2.22
N ALA A 66 -7.43 -11.74 -2.83
CA ALA A 66 -6.65 -10.54 -3.13
C ALA A 66 -7.44 -9.52 -3.98
N LYS A 67 -8.37 -10.00 -4.82
CA LYS A 67 -9.25 -9.13 -5.61
C LYS A 67 -10.23 -8.38 -4.72
N ASP A 68 -10.76 -9.02 -3.68
CA ASP A 68 -11.63 -8.37 -2.71
C ASP A 68 -10.89 -7.28 -1.93
N ILE A 69 -9.64 -7.54 -1.54
CA ILE A 69 -8.76 -6.53 -0.93
C ILE A 69 -8.54 -5.34 -1.89
N SER A 70 -8.24 -5.60 -3.18
CA SER A 70 -8.12 -4.55 -4.20
C SER A 70 -9.40 -3.71 -4.30
N GLN A 71 -10.57 -4.35 -4.32
CA GLN A 71 -11.86 -3.65 -4.34
C GLN A 71 -12.13 -2.88 -3.04
N ALA A 72 -11.68 -3.37 -1.89
CA ALA A 72 -11.79 -2.66 -0.62
C ALA A 72 -11.02 -1.33 -0.66
N THR A 73 -9.85 -1.27 -1.32
CA THR A 73 -9.12 0.00 -1.50
C THR A 73 -9.93 1.03 -2.30
N VAL A 74 -10.73 0.60 -3.27
CA VAL A 74 -11.63 1.49 -4.02
C VAL A 74 -12.78 1.97 -3.15
N LYS A 75 -13.38 1.08 -2.36
CA LYS A 75 -14.53 1.40 -1.49
C LYS A 75 -14.15 2.33 -0.33
N THR A 76 -12.90 2.28 0.11
CA THR A 76 -12.37 3.07 1.24
C THR A 76 -11.65 4.35 0.81
N ALA A 77 -11.38 4.51 -0.49
CA ALA A 77 -10.79 5.73 -1.03
C ALA A 77 -11.65 6.97 -0.71
N LEU A 78 -10.99 8.10 -0.48
CA LEU A 78 -11.68 9.38 -0.23
C LEU A 78 -12.57 9.74 -1.43
N LYS A 79 -13.73 10.37 -1.18
CA LYS A 79 -14.67 10.78 -2.24
C LYS A 79 -14.04 11.68 -3.32
N SER A 80 -12.98 12.40 -2.96
CA SER A 80 -12.22 13.27 -3.87
C SER A 80 -11.23 12.51 -4.77
N GLN A 81 -10.89 11.26 -4.44
CA GLN A 81 -10.10 10.36 -5.28
C GLN A 81 -11.04 9.59 -6.23
N LYS A 82 -10.91 9.85 -7.53
CA LYS A 82 -11.67 9.16 -8.58
C LYS A 82 -10.84 8.06 -9.20
N VAL A 83 -11.45 6.89 -9.36
CA VAL A 83 -10.87 5.81 -10.17
C VAL A 83 -10.79 6.26 -11.62
N ILE A 84 -9.61 6.20 -12.21
CA ILE A 84 -9.35 6.54 -13.61
C ILE A 84 -9.29 5.29 -14.46
N SER A 85 -8.59 4.27 -13.97
CA SER A 85 -8.45 2.99 -14.64
C SER A 85 -8.05 1.90 -13.65
N SER A 86 -8.21 0.66 -14.06
CA SER A 86 -7.69 -0.50 -13.36
C SER A 86 -7.15 -1.50 -14.35
N TYR A 87 -6.11 -2.22 -13.97
CA TYR A 87 -5.56 -3.32 -14.76
C TYR A 87 -4.99 -4.39 -13.83
N GLU A 88 -4.61 -5.52 -14.39
CA GLU A 88 -3.95 -6.58 -13.64
C GLU A 88 -2.77 -7.16 -14.42
N THR A 89 -1.80 -7.67 -13.68
CA THR A 89 -0.72 -8.49 -14.22
C THR A 89 -0.85 -9.91 -13.67
N GLU A 90 0.09 -10.79 -13.97
CA GLU A 90 0.16 -12.11 -13.33
C GLU A 90 0.30 -12.00 -11.79
N LYS A 91 0.98 -10.96 -11.29
CA LYS A 91 1.29 -10.80 -9.86
C LYS A 91 0.37 -9.85 -9.10
N VAL A 92 -0.22 -8.85 -9.76
CA VAL A 92 -0.89 -7.75 -9.03
C VAL A 92 -2.22 -7.32 -9.65
N TYR A 93 -3.09 -6.79 -8.80
CA TYR A 93 -4.21 -5.92 -9.18
C TYR A 93 -3.79 -4.46 -8.99
N VAL A 94 -4.02 -3.62 -9.99
CA VAL A 94 -3.69 -2.19 -9.95
C VAL A 94 -4.93 -1.34 -10.19
N VAL A 95 -5.13 -0.34 -9.33
CA VAL A 95 -6.15 0.69 -9.51
C VAL A 95 -5.47 2.07 -9.49
N LYS A 96 -5.68 2.84 -10.56
CA LYS A 96 -5.20 4.22 -10.69
C LYS A 96 -6.28 5.18 -10.22
N PHE A 97 -5.91 6.08 -9.32
CA PHE A 97 -6.75 7.17 -8.84
C PHE A 97 -6.22 8.52 -9.29
N LYS A 98 -7.11 9.50 -9.35
CA LYS A 98 -6.78 10.92 -9.46
C LYS A 98 -7.55 11.70 -8.42
N GLU A 99 -6.86 12.53 -7.67
CA GLU A 99 -7.49 13.55 -6.83
C GLU A 99 -8.08 14.65 -7.73
N MET A 100 -9.39 14.88 -7.64
CA MET A 100 -10.12 15.98 -8.28
C MET A 100 -9.57 17.39 -7.97
N GLY A 101 -9.16 17.67 -6.73
CA GLY A 101 -8.74 18.99 -6.27
C GLY A 101 -7.28 19.33 -6.60
N SER A 102 -6.38 18.37 -6.42
CA SER A 102 -4.93 18.58 -6.65
C SER A 102 -4.42 18.00 -7.97
N GLY A 103 -5.19 17.13 -8.62
CA GLY A 103 -4.78 16.39 -9.81
C GLY A 103 -3.79 15.26 -9.54
N ILE A 104 -3.43 15.01 -8.28
CA ILE A 104 -2.44 14.00 -7.90
C ILE A 104 -2.89 12.61 -8.33
N ILE A 105 -1.97 11.88 -8.94
CA ILE A 105 -2.16 10.49 -9.34
C ILE A 105 -1.60 9.58 -8.26
N SER A 106 -2.39 8.58 -7.88
CA SER A 106 -1.95 7.51 -6.99
C SER A 106 -2.36 6.15 -7.54
N TYR A 107 -1.68 5.11 -7.08
CA TYR A 107 -1.92 3.73 -7.49
C TYR A 107 -2.13 2.88 -6.24
N SER A 108 -3.22 2.14 -6.18
CA SER A 108 -3.37 1.00 -5.27
C SER A 108 -2.90 -0.25 -6.01
N VAL A 109 -1.97 -0.98 -5.41
CA VAL A 109 -1.38 -2.19 -5.95
C VAL A 109 -1.58 -3.28 -4.91
N VAL A 110 -2.34 -4.31 -5.24
CA VAL A 110 -2.56 -5.45 -4.34
C VAL A 110 -1.96 -6.69 -4.95
N ASP A 111 -1.18 -7.39 -4.14
CA ASP A 111 -0.57 -8.63 -4.57
C ASP A 111 -1.58 -9.77 -4.62
N LYS A 112 -1.52 -10.56 -5.70
CA LYS A 112 -2.38 -11.73 -5.89
C LYS A 112 -2.01 -12.88 -4.97
N GLN A 113 -0.73 -13.01 -4.56
CA GLN A 113 -0.32 -14.08 -3.65
C GLN A 113 -0.51 -13.68 -2.20
N ILE A 114 -1.31 -14.48 -1.50
CA ILE A 114 -1.46 -14.43 -0.05
C ILE A 114 -0.21 -14.98 0.65
N THR A 115 0.10 -14.45 1.83
CA THR A 115 1.16 -14.99 2.68
C THR A 115 0.71 -16.27 3.39
N THR A 116 1.65 -17.01 3.98
CA THR A 116 1.39 -18.28 4.69
C THR A 116 0.43 -18.17 5.88
N LYS A 117 0.23 -16.96 6.43
CA LYS A 117 -0.64 -16.70 7.59
C LYS A 117 -1.94 -15.98 7.23
N GLY A 118 -2.35 -15.98 5.96
CA GLY A 118 -3.60 -15.36 5.53
C GLY A 118 -3.55 -13.84 5.36
N TRP A 119 -2.35 -13.24 5.43
CA TRP A 119 -2.18 -11.80 5.21
C TRP A 119 -2.01 -11.49 3.73
N TYR A 120 -2.72 -10.47 3.27
CA TYR A 120 -2.51 -9.83 1.97
C TYR A 120 -1.52 -8.68 2.10
N VAL A 121 -0.77 -8.45 1.03
CA VAL A 121 0.19 -7.35 0.92
C VAL A 121 -0.26 -6.42 -0.20
N GLY A 122 -0.22 -5.12 0.06
CA GLY A 122 -0.46 -4.13 -0.97
C GLY A 122 0.27 -2.82 -0.71
N ILE A 123 0.22 -1.93 -1.68
CA ILE A 123 0.97 -0.68 -1.71
C ILE A 123 0.08 0.42 -2.28
N ILE A 124 0.03 1.56 -1.60
CA ILE A 124 -0.39 2.83 -2.18
C ILE A 124 0.87 3.57 -2.62
N PHE A 125 0.97 3.87 -3.91
CA PHE A 125 2.13 4.52 -4.52
C PHE A 125 1.71 5.83 -5.18
N VAL A 126 2.40 6.92 -4.82
CA VAL A 126 2.16 8.27 -5.35
C VAL A 126 3.44 8.76 -6.02
N PRO A 127 3.58 8.62 -7.34
CA PRO A 127 4.76 9.14 -8.02
C PRO A 127 4.69 10.67 -8.13
N LYS A 128 5.84 11.34 -7.94
CA LYS A 128 5.96 12.80 -8.08
C LYS A 128 6.23 13.24 -9.53
N LYS A 129 6.41 12.28 -10.44
CA LYS A 129 6.53 12.46 -11.89
C LYS A 129 5.74 11.38 -12.61
N GLU A 130 5.36 11.63 -13.87
CA GLU A 130 4.73 10.60 -14.68
C GLU A 130 5.71 9.47 -15.00
N LEU A 131 5.22 8.23 -14.95
CA LEU A 131 5.97 7.02 -15.24
C LEU A 131 5.25 6.23 -16.33
N SER A 132 6.01 5.60 -17.22
CA SER A 132 5.44 4.66 -18.17
C SER A 132 4.88 3.42 -17.48
N GLU A 133 3.98 2.70 -18.15
CA GLU A 133 3.41 1.47 -17.60
C GLU A 133 4.48 0.41 -17.29
N SER A 134 5.52 0.30 -18.13
CA SER A 134 6.64 -0.61 -17.90
C SER A 134 7.43 -0.24 -16.63
N GLU A 135 7.71 1.04 -16.42
CA GLU A 135 8.38 1.53 -15.21
C GLU A 135 7.52 1.30 -13.95
N LEU A 136 6.22 1.53 -14.05
CA LEU A 136 5.27 1.27 -12.96
C LEU A 136 5.25 -0.21 -12.60
N ASN A 137 5.07 -1.10 -13.58
CA ASN A 137 5.01 -2.54 -13.33
C ASN A 137 6.31 -3.07 -12.71
N LYS A 138 7.47 -2.59 -13.17
CA LYS A 138 8.77 -2.93 -12.56
C LYS A 138 8.87 -2.41 -11.12
N THR A 139 8.42 -1.17 -10.88
CA THR A 139 8.43 -0.56 -9.55
C THR A 139 7.54 -1.35 -8.59
N PHE A 140 6.31 -1.67 -9.00
CA PHE A 140 5.34 -2.40 -8.19
C PHE A 140 5.85 -3.78 -7.79
N ASN A 141 6.43 -4.53 -8.72
CA ASN A 141 7.02 -5.83 -8.42
C ASN A 141 8.14 -5.71 -7.38
N ASN A 142 9.06 -4.77 -7.56
CA ASN A 142 10.17 -4.58 -6.63
C ASN A 142 9.70 -4.18 -5.22
N LEU A 143 8.76 -3.25 -5.13
CA LEU A 143 8.24 -2.79 -3.84
C LEU A 143 7.46 -3.89 -3.12
N LEU A 144 6.73 -4.75 -3.84
CA LEU A 144 6.02 -5.88 -3.24
C LEU A 144 6.98 -6.98 -2.78
N ASP A 145 8.01 -7.29 -3.56
CA ASP A 145 9.05 -8.23 -3.15
C ASP A 145 9.78 -7.73 -1.89
N GLU A 146 10.03 -6.41 -1.81
CA GLU A 146 10.57 -5.75 -0.62
C GLU A 146 9.59 -5.84 0.57
N ALA A 147 8.32 -5.50 0.38
CA ALA A 147 7.28 -5.59 1.41
C ALA A 147 7.14 -7.01 1.97
N ARG A 148 7.23 -8.03 1.12
CA ARG A 148 7.24 -9.43 1.59
C ARG A 148 8.45 -9.77 2.43
N ASN A 149 9.63 -9.27 2.06
CA ASN A 149 10.88 -9.55 2.77
C ASN A 149 10.92 -8.93 4.18
N PHE A 150 9.98 -8.05 4.52
CA PHE A 150 9.80 -7.55 5.88
C PHE A 150 9.03 -8.51 6.79
N ILE A 151 8.31 -9.50 6.26
CA ILE A 151 7.62 -10.50 7.08
C ILE A 151 8.64 -11.50 7.62
N LYS A 152 8.55 -11.84 8.91
CA LYS A 152 9.39 -12.86 9.58
C LYS A 152 8.93 -14.29 9.32
#